data_AF-A0A929XDK6-F1
#
_entry.id   AF-A0A929XDK6-F1
#
_cell.length_a   1.000
_cell.length_b   1.000
_cell.length_c   1.000
_cell.angle_alpha   90.00
_cell.angle_beta   90.00
_cell.angle_gamma   90.00
#
_symmetry.space_group_name_H-M   'P 1'
#
loop_
_entity.id
_entity.type
_entity.pdbx_description
1 polymer ?
#
loop_
_entity_poly.entity_id
_entity_poly.type
_entity_poly.pdbx_seq_one_letter_code
_entity_poly.pdbx_strand_id
1 'polypeptide(L)'
;MEENNVEKNQLFQKKWFFPVLITVIVLSNLIVAIIFIMPKNALKTTATIVTQKGKNQTINLKNLKLGNILNKLPRNNKGYVATNTENRLLLYITNMTPQNYNEYINQCRQKFNYDEKIVDKSFEAYDKENNKIELEYNEKRKMLKIEVTTPSKLKEIKWPNTDIVQMLPKSKSIYGSVYKTNSREIDVYVENTSKEEYIEYVEKCKLSGYNIRIEQTENKFAAQDTKGNTIKVKYQSGREMEIILQKRVTITSSNNVEKQVNKISTNNT
;
A
#
# COMPACT_ATOMS: atom_id res chain seq x y z
N MET A 1 -34.72 17.77 -67.15
CA MET A 1 -34.88 16.37 -66.71
C MET A 1 -34.14 16.28 -65.38
N GLU A 2 -34.76 16.84 -64.33
CA GLU A 2 -35.62 16.11 -63.36
C GLU A 2 -34.74 15.13 -62.57
N GLU A 3 -34.22 15.46 -61.39
CA GLU A 3 -34.87 15.92 -60.15
C GLU A 3 -35.89 14.91 -59.60
N ASN A 4 -35.66 14.55 -58.33
CA ASN A 4 -36.62 13.99 -57.36
C ASN A 4 -37.01 12.51 -57.53
N ASN A 5 -37.39 11.76 -56.50
CA ASN A 5 -37.41 11.79 -55.03
C ASN A 5 -38.34 10.60 -54.67
N VAL A 6 -38.40 10.25 -53.38
CA VAL A 6 -39.56 9.56 -52.75
C VAL A 6 -39.71 8.05 -53.03
N GLU A 7 -40.05 7.17 -52.09
CA GLU A 7 -40.11 7.11 -50.63
C GLU A 7 -40.52 5.65 -50.30
N LYS A 8 -40.34 5.28 -49.02
CA LYS A 8 -41.24 4.42 -48.22
C LYS A 8 -41.47 2.98 -48.67
N ASN A 9 -41.07 2.08 -47.77
CA ASN A 9 -42.12 1.29 -47.13
C ASN A 9 -41.88 1.12 -45.64
N GLN A 10 -42.95 1.37 -44.91
CA GLN A 10 -43.07 1.42 -43.46
C GLN A 10 -43.65 0.11 -42.90
N LEU A 11 -43.36 -0.13 -41.61
CA LEU A 11 -44.22 -0.73 -40.59
C LEU A 11 -44.64 -2.22 -40.70
N PHE A 12 -44.14 -3.04 -39.76
CA PHE A 12 -44.95 -3.95 -38.91
C PHE A 12 -44.16 -4.20 -37.60
N GLN A 13 -44.44 -3.45 -36.53
CA GLN A 13 -45.31 -3.77 -35.37
C GLN A 13 -44.64 -4.54 -34.21
N LYS A 14 -44.34 -3.76 -33.15
CA LYS A 14 -44.40 -4.04 -31.69
C LYS A 14 -44.44 -5.51 -31.21
N LYS A 15 -43.48 -5.86 -30.34
CA LYS A 15 -43.76 -6.50 -29.03
C LYS A 15 -42.81 -5.97 -27.95
N TRP A 16 -43.33 -5.97 -26.74
CA TRP A 16 -43.05 -5.13 -25.58
C TRP A 16 -42.30 -5.96 -24.53
N PHE A 17 -41.12 -5.54 -24.06
CA PHE A 17 -40.56 -5.99 -22.76
C PHE A 17 -39.64 -4.92 -22.16
N PHE A 18 -39.92 -4.57 -20.91
CA PHE A 18 -39.27 -3.53 -20.09
C PHE A 18 -37.81 -3.86 -19.72
N PRO A 19 -36.96 -2.85 -19.45
CA PRO A 19 -35.62 -3.05 -18.90
C PRO A 19 -35.69 -3.52 -17.44
N VAL A 20 -35.07 -4.68 -17.15
CA VAL A 20 -34.95 -5.23 -15.80
C VAL A 20 -33.88 -4.46 -15.03
N LEU A 21 -34.36 -3.76 -14.01
CA LEU A 21 -33.63 -3.21 -12.88
C LEU A 21 -33.04 -4.39 -12.06
N ILE A 22 -31.73 -4.63 -12.12
CA ILE A 22 -31.06 -5.57 -11.19
C ILE A 22 -30.30 -4.76 -10.14
N THR A 23 -30.92 -4.67 -8.98
CA THR A 23 -30.33 -4.30 -7.70
C THR A 23 -29.33 -5.37 -7.25
N VAL A 24 -28.04 -5.04 -7.22
CA VAL A 24 -27.05 -5.88 -6.51
C VAL A 24 -27.00 -5.39 -5.05
N ILE A 25 -27.78 -6.06 -4.20
CA ILE A 25 -27.75 -5.91 -2.74
C ILE A 25 -26.66 -6.83 -2.19
N VAL A 26 -25.64 -6.20 -1.60
CA VAL A 26 -24.86 -6.58 -0.42
C VAL A 26 -24.89 -8.07 -0.02
N LEU A 27 -23.81 -8.80 -0.33
CA LEU A 27 -23.46 -10.04 0.36
C LEU A 27 -21.93 -10.22 0.42
N SER A 28 -21.30 -9.67 1.46
CA SER A 28 -20.04 -10.19 2.00
C SER A 28 -19.85 -9.79 3.47
N ASN A 29 -20.91 -9.91 4.28
CA ASN A 29 -20.77 -10.08 5.72
C ASN A 29 -20.70 -11.58 6.02
N LEU A 30 -19.50 -12.15 5.99
CA LEU A 30 -19.26 -13.47 6.57
C LEU A 30 -17.84 -13.50 7.16
N ILE A 31 -17.69 -12.94 8.36
CA ILE A 31 -16.69 -13.44 9.29
C ILE A 31 -17.46 -14.05 10.46
N VAL A 32 -17.32 -15.37 10.48
CA VAL A 32 -17.84 -16.38 11.39
C VAL A 32 -17.83 -15.93 12.85
N ALA A 33 -19.00 -16.04 13.48
CA ALA A 33 -19.16 -16.05 14.92
C ALA A 33 -18.43 -17.26 15.51
N ILE A 34 -17.28 -17.03 16.17
CA ILE A 34 -16.76 -17.97 17.15
C ILE A 34 -17.35 -17.54 18.50
N ILE A 35 -18.43 -18.21 18.89
CA ILE A 35 -18.92 -18.22 20.27
C ILE A 35 -17.94 -19.07 21.07
N PHE A 36 -16.91 -18.44 21.62
CA PHE A 36 -16.11 -19.05 22.68
C PHE A 36 -16.83 -18.74 24.00
N ILE A 37 -17.49 -19.75 24.56
CA ILE A 37 -18.05 -19.71 25.91
C ILE A 37 -16.87 -19.61 26.88
N MET A 38 -16.55 -18.40 27.32
CA MET A 38 -15.65 -18.17 28.45
C MET A 38 -16.46 -17.79 29.69
N PRO A 39 -16.07 -18.27 30.89
CA PRO A 39 -16.79 -18.03 32.13
C PRO A 39 -16.87 -16.52 32.43
N LYS A 40 -18.05 -16.04 32.84
CA LYS A 40 -18.46 -14.63 32.99
C LYS A 40 -17.63 -13.77 33.96
N ASN A 41 -16.53 -14.27 34.52
CA ASN A 41 -15.82 -13.61 35.61
C ASN A 41 -14.34 -13.31 35.32
N ALA A 42 -13.85 -13.48 34.09
CA ALA A 42 -12.45 -13.25 33.76
C ALA A 42 -12.25 -12.45 32.45
N LEU A 43 -12.65 -11.17 32.46
CA LEU A 43 -11.91 -10.11 31.76
C LEU A 43 -12.37 -8.72 32.24
N LYS A 44 -11.82 -8.28 33.38
CA LYS A 44 -11.80 -6.84 33.73
C LYS A 44 -10.69 -6.15 32.93
N THR A 45 -10.92 -5.99 31.63
CA THR A 45 -10.25 -4.96 30.83
C THR A 45 -11.26 -4.46 29.82
N THR A 46 -12.11 -3.53 30.26
CA THR A 46 -12.83 -2.64 29.35
C THR A 46 -11.80 -1.75 28.67
N ALA A 47 -11.20 -2.22 27.58
CA ALA A 47 -10.69 -1.33 26.56
C ALA A 47 -11.91 -0.71 25.87
N THR A 48 -12.53 0.24 26.57
CA THR A 48 -13.50 1.15 25.97
C THR A 48 -12.75 1.86 24.85
N ILE A 49 -12.97 1.45 23.60
CA ILE A 49 -12.68 2.34 22.47
C ILE A 49 -13.72 3.46 22.60
N VAL A 50 -13.37 4.48 23.37
CA VAL A 50 -14.13 5.71 23.48
C VAL A 50 -14.04 6.38 22.12
N THR A 51 -15.04 6.18 21.26
CA THR A 51 -15.31 7.14 20.18
C THR A 51 -15.82 8.40 20.85
N GLN A 52 -14.89 9.23 21.33
CA GLN A 52 -15.21 10.56 21.84
C GLN A 52 -15.73 11.36 20.64
N LYS A 53 -17.05 11.46 20.51
CA LYS A 53 -17.68 12.39 19.57
C LYS A 53 -17.33 13.80 20.07
N GLY A 54 -16.20 14.31 19.62
CA GLY A 54 -15.67 15.59 20.06
C GLY A 54 -16.68 16.71 19.76
N LYS A 55 -16.83 17.63 20.70
CA LYS A 55 -17.70 18.81 20.50
C LYS A 55 -17.16 19.62 19.32
N ASN A 56 -18.06 19.99 18.39
CA ASN A 56 -17.71 20.84 17.26
C ASN A 56 -17.23 22.21 17.77
N GLN A 57 -16.00 22.58 17.45
CA GLN A 57 -15.34 23.79 17.94
C GLN A 57 -14.33 24.31 16.93
N THR A 58 -13.92 25.56 17.08
CA THR A 58 -12.80 26.11 16.30
C THR A 58 -11.51 25.41 16.70
N ILE A 59 -10.85 24.76 15.74
CA ILE A 59 -9.57 24.08 15.98
C ILE A 59 -8.42 25.08 15.88
N ASN A 60 -7.53 25.07 16.88
CA ASN A 60 -6.29 25.84 16.88
C ASN A 60 -5.09 24.89 16.73
N LEU A 61 -4.37 25.00 15.60
CA LEU A 61 -3.21 24.16 15.29
C LEU A 61 -2.11 24.24 16.35
N LYS A 62 -1.93 25.39 17.02
CA LYS A 62 -0.90 25.56 18.05
C LYS A 62 -1.07 24.63 19.24
N ASN A 63 -2.28 24.10 19.45
CA ASN A 63 -2.59 23.18 20.55
C ASN A 63 -2.41 21.70 20.15
N LEU A 64 -2.00 21.42 18.91
CA LEU A 64 -1.90 20.07 18.36
C LEU A 64 -0.43 19.68 18.23
N LYS A 65 -0.09 18.45 18.65
CA LYS A 65 1.29 17.93 18.63
C LYS A 65 1.89 17.97 17.22
N LEU A 66 1.10 17.63 16.20
CA LEU A 66 1.51 17.70 14.79
C LEU A 66 0.97 18.94 14.05
N GLY A 67 0.53 19.97 14.78
CA GLY A 67 -0.06 21.18 14.18
C GLY A 67 0.91 21.93 13.26
N ASN A 68 2.19 21.97 13.63
CA ASN A 68 3.24 22.58 12.81
C ASN A 68 3.52 21.77 11.54
N ILE A 69 3.33 20.44 11.57
CA ILE A 69 3.48 19.61 10.37
C ILE A 69 2.37 19.94 9.37
N LEU A 70 1.12 19.99 9.85
CA LEU A 70 -0.04 20.36 9.04
C LEU A 70 0.04 21.81 8.53
N ASN A 71 0.62 22.72 9.32
CA ASN A 71 0.86 24.14 9.06
C ASN A 71 -0.42 25.00 8.91
N LYS A 72 -1.44 24.52 8.20
CA LYS A 72 -2.66 25.28 7.91
C LYS A 72 -3.88 24.36 7.88
N LEU A 73 -5.03 24.88 8.33
CA LEU A 73 -6.34 24.22 8.22
C LEU A 73 -7.11 24.77 7.01
N PRO A 74 -8.18 24.08 6.56
CA PRO A 74 -9.10 24.65 5.59
C PRO A 74 -9.67 25.99 6.10
N ARG A 75 -10.14 26.86 5.19
CA ARG A 75 -10.74 28.17 5.54
C ARG A 75 -11.83 28.06 6.60
N ASN A 76 -12.58 26.95 6.59
CA ASN A 76 -13.46 26.55 7.68
C ASN A 76 -12.69 25.62 8.63
N ASN A 77 -12.43 26.06 9.86
CA ASN A 77 -11.69 25.31 10.87
C ASN A 77 -12.58 24.81 12.03
N LYS A 78 -13.91 24.76 11.82
CA LYS A 78 -14.84 24.20 12.81
C LYS A 78 -14.91 22.68 12.67
N GLY A 79 -14.56 21.99 13.75
CA GLY A 79 -14.47 20.55 13.74
C GLY A 79 -14.22 19.96 15.11
N TYR A 80 -13.68 18.75 15.13
CA TYR A 80 -13.21 18.12 16.35
C TYR A 80 -11.92 17.33 16.12
N VAL A 81 -11.14 17.19 17.18
CA VAL A 81 -9.91 16.40 17.19
C VAL A 81 -10.25 15.03 17.75
N ALA A 82 -9.98 13.97 16.99
CA ALA A 82 -10.20 12.59 17.41
C ALA A 82 -8.94 11.97 18.01
N THR A 83 -7.75 12.32 17.49
CA THR A 83 -6.46 11.83 17.98
C THR A 83 -5.45 12.98 17.99
N ASN A 84 -4.67 13.13 19.07
CA ASN A 84 -3.60 14.12 19.18
C ASN A 84 -2.40 13.50 19.91
N THR A 85 -1.52 12.85 19.17
CA THR A 85 -0.33 12.15 19.67
C THR A 85 0.92 12.64 18.95
N GLU A 86 2.11 12.25 19.43
CA GLU A 86 3.39 12.66 18.84
C GLU A 86 3.63 12.09 17.43
N ASN A 87 2.93 11.01 17.06
CA ASN A 87 3.09 10.35 15.77
C ASN A 87 1.83 10.38 14.90
N ARG A 88 0.69 10.78 15.46
CA ARG A 88 -0.59 10.79 14.75
C ARG A 88 -1.51 11.90 15.23
N LEU A 89 -2.01 12.67 14.27
CA LEU A 89 -3.04 13.69 14.45
C LEU A 89 -4.22 13.36 13.53
N LEU A 90 -5.41 13.19 14.10
CA LEU A 90 -6.65 12.95 13.37
C LEU A 90 -7.69 13.99 13.77
N LEU A 91 -8.20 14.72 12.79
CA LEU A 91 -9.23 15.73 12.98
C LEU A 91 -10.30 15.66 11.89
N TYR A 92 -11.49 16.13 12.23
CA TYR A 92 -12.64 16.19 11.34
C TYR A 92 -13.11 17.61 11.24
N ILE A 93 -13.17 18.15 10.02
CA ILE A 93 -13.70 19.48 9.72
C ILE A 93 -15.12 19.34 9.19
N THR A 94 -16.04 20.13 9.74
CA THR A 94 -17.47 20.10 9.40
C THR A 94 -17.85 21.23 8.47
N ASN A 95 -19.01 21.16 7.81
CA ASN A 95 -19.52 22.16 6.88
C ASN A 95 -18.55 22.46 5.72
N MET A 96 -17.88 21.41 5.22
CA MET A 96 -17.03 21.48 4.05
C MET A 96 -17.85 21.44 2.76
N THR A 97 -17.47 22.26 1.79
CA THR A 97 -17.97 22.17 0.41
C THR A 97 -16.94 21.49 -0.48
N PRO A 98 -17.34 20.95 -1.65
CA PRO A 98 -16.37 20.44 -2.63
C PRO A 98 -15.31 21.47 -3.03
N GLN A 99 -15.70 22.75 -3.16
CA GLN A 99 -14.75 23.83 -3.43
C GLN A 99 -13.73 23.99 -2.28
N ASN A 100 -14.17 24.01 -1.02
CA ASN A 100 -13.23 24.13 0.11
C ASN A 100 -12.28 22.93 0.21
N TYR A 101 -12.75 21.73 -0.15
CA TYR A 101 -11.92 20.54 -0.19
C TYR A 101 -10.81 20.67 -1.25
N ASN A 102 -11.17 21.05 -2.48
CA ASN A 102 -10.21 21.23 -3.57
C ASN A 102 -9.20 22.36 -3.28
N GLU A 103 -9.67 23.48 -2.71
CA GLU A 103 -8.79 24.57 -2.24
C GLU A 103 -7.81 24.08 -1.16
N TYR A 104 -8.23 23.14 -0.32
CA TYR A 104 -7.38 22.61 0.74
C TYR A 104 -6.34 21.62 0.24
N ILE A 105 -6.68 20.76 -0.74
CA ILE A 105 -5.69 19.92 -1.43
C ILE A 105 -4.56 20.78 -2.00
N ASN A 106 -4.90 21.87 -2.71
CA ASN A 106 -3.90 22.78 -3.30
C ASN A 106 -3.00 23.44 -2.25
N GLN A 107 -3.51 23.68 -1.03
CA GLN A 107 -2.71 24.17 0.08
C GLN A 107 -1.79 23.08 0.63
N CYS A 108 -2.28 21.84 0.75
CA CYS A 108 -1.47 20.71 1.20
C CYS A 108 -0.29 20.47 0.27
N ARG A 109 -0.47 20.59 -1.05
CA ARG A 109 0.58 20.45 -2.08
C ARG A 109 1.77 21.40 -1.92
N GLN A 110 1.64 22.50 -1.18
CA GLN A 110 2.77 23.39 -0.92
C GLN A 110 3.83 22.77 0.00
N LYS A 111 3.45 21.73 0.75
CA LYS A 111 4.35 21.01 1.67
C LYS A 111 4.39 19.50 1.38
N PHE A 112 3.23 18.91 1.12
CA PHE A 112 3.05 17.49 0.81
C PHE A 112 2.97 17.31 -0.70
N ASN A 113 4.12 17.22 -1.35
CA ASN A 113 4.28 17.17 -2.81
C ASN A 113 5.01 15.91 -3.30
N TYR A 114 5.21 14.92 -2.43
CA TYR A 114 5.79 13.62 -2.77
C TYR A 114 4.72 12.53 -2.75
N ASP A 115 4.87 11.55 -3.65
CA ASP A 115 4.04 10.35 -3.78
C ASP A 115 2.52 10.65 -3.71
N GLU A 116 2.09 11.73 -4.39
CA GLU A 116 0.68 12.14 -4.40
C GLU A 116 -0.21 11.05 -5.01
N LYS A 117 -1.29 10.74 -4.31
CA LYS A 117 -2.31 9.81 -4.77
C LYS A 117 -3.70 10.38 -4.52
N ILE A 118 -4.49 10.46 -5.58
CA ILE A 118 -5.90 10.83 -5.52
C ILE A 118 -6.72 9.67 -6.03
N VAL A 119 -7.63 9.17 -5.19
CA VAL A 119 -8.59 8.13 -5.55
C VAL A 119 -9.95 8.55 -5.00
N ASP A 120 -10.92 8.75 -5.91
CA ASP A 120 -12.25 9.27 -5.58
C ASP A 120 -12.17 10.59 -4.77
N LYS A 121 -12.59 10.56 -3.50
CA LYS A 121 -12.60 11.71 -2.59
C LYS A 121 -11.52 11.63 -1.51
N SER A 122 -10.49 10.82 -1.77
CA SER A 122 -9.33 10.69 -0.91
C SER A 122 -8.09 11.28 -1.58
N PHE A 123 -7.29 11.99 -0.79
CA PHE A 123 -5.99 12.53 -1.18
C PHE A 123 -4.95 12.06 -0.16
N GLU A 124 -3.85 11.50 -0.64
CA GLU A 124 -2.69 11.11 0.15
C GLU A 124 -1.44 11.75 -0.47
N ALA A 125 -0.56 12.28 0.36
CA ALA A 125 0.74 12.79 -0.06
C ALA A 125 1.73 12.83 1.12
N TYR A 126 3.01 13.03 0.80
CA TYR A 126 4.12 13.04 1.76
C TYR A 126 4.93 14.33 1.62
N ASP A 127 5.53 14.79 2.72
CA ASP A 127 6.52 15.86 2.69
C ASP A 127 7.96 15.32 2.63
N LYS A 128 8.96 16.22 2.56
CA LYS A 128 10.38 15.87 2.50
C LYS A 128 10.91 15.10 3.72
N GLU A 129 10.23 15.19 4.85
CA GLU A 129 10.55 14.51 6.12
C GLU A 129 9.78 13.18 6.23
N ASN A 130 9.09 12.79 5.16
CA ASN A 130 8.25 11.60 5.05
C ASN A 130 7.02 11.63 5.98
N ASN A 131 6.58 12.81 6.41
CA ASN A 131 5.30 12.95 7.08
C ASN A 131 4.19 12.74 6.05
N LYS A 132 3.24 11.86 6.35
CA LYS A 132 2.07 11.59 5.50
C LYS A 132 0.92 12.49 5.90
N ILE A 133 0.22 13.02 4.90
CA ILE A 133 -1.14 13.55 5.04
C ILE A 133 -2.12 12.66 4.29
N GLU A 134 -3.26 12.39 4.91
CA GLU A 134 -4.39 11.71 4.30
C GLU A 134 -5.66 12.54 4.53
N LEU A 135 -6.38 12.80 3.46
CA LEU A 135 -7.64 13.50 3.44
C LEU A 135 -8.72 12.56 2.92
N GLU A 136 -9.88 12.53 3.57
CA GLU A 136 -11.05 11.80 3.09
C GLU A 136 -12.28 12.71 3.20
N TYR A 137 -12.86 13.06 2.05
CA TYR A 137 -14.00 13.98 1.99
C TYR A 137 -15.33 13.24 1.82
N ASN A 138 -16.19 13.32 2.85
CA ASN A 138 -17.55 12.85 2.80
C ASN A 138 -18.50 14.00 2.40
N GLU A 139 -18.85 14.06 1.11
CA GLU A 139 -19.71 15.10 0.57
C GLU A 139 -21.12 15.11 1.18
N LYS A 140 -21.73 13.92 1.39
CA LYS A 140 -23.07 13.81 1.97
C LYS A 140 -23.13 14.40 3.38
N ARG A 141 -22.08 14.19 4.17
CA ARG A 141 -21.94 14.71 5.54
C ARG A 141 -21.30 16.10 5.59
N LYS A 142 -20.86 16.64 4.45
CA LYS A 142 -20.08 17.88 4.37
C LYS A 142 -18.91 17.87 5.36
N MET A 143 -18.18 16.75 5.42
CA MET A 143 -17.16 16.50 6.43
C MET A 143 -15.85 16.05 5.80
N LEU A 144 -14.75 16.67 6.21
CA LEU A 144 -13.39 16.30 5.81
C LEU A 144 -12.66 15.65 6.98
N LYS A 145 -12.25 14.41 6.82
CA LYS A 145 -11.23 13.77 7.68
C LYS A 145 -9.87 14.31 7.25
N ILE A 146 -9.05 14.73 8.20
CA ILE A 146 -7.64 15.10 8.00
C ILE A 146 -6.84 14.25 8.97
N GLU A 147 -5.93 13.45 8.43
CA GLU A 147 -5.01 12.63 9.19
C GLU A 147 -3.57 13.00 8.81
N VAL A 148 -2.75 13.28 9.81
CA VAL A 148 -1.31 13.50 9.64
C VAL A 148 -0.59 12.47 10.49
N THR A 149 0.33 11.75 9.88
CA THR A 149 1.20 10.79 10.57
C THR A 149 2.65 11.10 10.28
N THR A 150 3.46 11.14 11.33
CA THR A 150 4.91 11.23 11.19
C THR A 150 5.51 9.85 11.41
N PRO A 151 6.49 9.43 10.59
CA PRO A 151 7.15 8.15 10.78
C PRO A 151 7.85 8.12 12.14
N SER A 152 8.03 6.91 12.67
CA SER A 152 8.93 6.76 13.82
C SER A 152 10.33 7.23 13.42
N LYS A 153 11.15 7.64 14.40
CA LYS A 153 12.55 8.00 14.14
C LYS A 153 13.21 6.90 13.32
N LEU A 154 13.79 7.29 12.18
CA LEU A 154 14.55 6.42 11.30
C LEU A 154 15.62 5.68 12.11
N LYS A 155 15.74 4.37 11.90
CA LYS A 155 16.76 3.53 12.53
C LYS A 155 17.69 2.99 11.47
N GLU A 156 18.99 3.01 11.74
CA GLU A 156 19.95 2.39 10.82
C GLU A 156 19.71 0.88 10.72
N ILE A 157 19.83 0.36 9.50
CA ILE A 157 19.68 -1.07 9.23
C ILE A 157 20.82 -1.81 9.93
N LYS A 158 20.45 -2.73 10.82
CA LYS A 158 21.39 -3.68 11.42
C LYS A 158 21.59 -4.87 10.48
N TRP A 159 22.56 -4.75 9.60
CA TRP A 159 22.88 -5.80 8.62
C TRP A 159 23.41 -7.07 9.30
N PRO A 160 22.86 -8.26 9.00
CA PRO A 160 23.41 -9.51 9.47
C PRO A 160 24.74 -9.81 8.76
N ASN A 161 25.72 -10.35 9.49
CA ASN A 161 26.99 -10.77 8.88
C ASN A 161 26.81 -12.12 8.15
N THR A 162 26.32 -12.06 6.92
CA THR A 162 26.02 -13.25 6.09
C THR A 162 26.42 -13.02 4.64
N ASP A 163 26.82 -14.08 3.94
CA ASP A 163 27.23 -14.00 2.53
C ASP A 163 26.14 -13.46 1.61
N ILE A 164 24.87 -13.69 1.97
CA ILE A 164 23.74 -13.23 1.16
C ILE A 164 23.60 -11.70 1.15
N VAL A 165 24.03 -11.01 2.21
CA VAL A 165 24.06 -9.53 2.25
C VAL A 165 25.08 -8.99 1.26
N GLN A 166 26.21 -9.68 1.07
CA GLN A 166 27.26 -9.27 0.12
C GLN A 166 26.82 -9.38 -1.34
N MET A 167 25.69 -10.05 -1.61
CA MET A 167 25.10 -10.16 -2.95
C MET A 167 24.19 -8.98 -3.30
N LEU A 168 23.91 -8.09 -2.35
CA LEU A 168 23.08 -6.91 -2.57
C LEU A 168 23.96 -5.71 -2.97
N PRO A 169 23.57 -4.94 -4.00
CA PRO A 169 24.09 -3.60 -4.18
C PRO A 169 23.78 -2.74 -2.95
N LYS A 170 24.64 -1.75 -2.66
CA LYS A 170 24.40 -0.80 -1.55
C LYS A 170 23.32 0.22 -1.93
N SER A 171 22.29 0.34 -1.08
CA SER A 171 21.33 1.43 -1.14
C SER A 171 21.97 2.74 -0.70
N LYS A 172 21.39 3.87 -1.11
CA LYS A 172 21.84 5.20 -0.69
C LYS A 172 21.37 5.53 0.73
N SER A 173 20.12 5.20 1.05
CA SER A 173 19.63 5.24 2.43
C SER A 173 20.20 4.07 3.23
N ILE A 174 20.53 4.36 4.49
CA ILE A 174 21.03 3.41 5.48
C ILE A 174 19.96 3.05 6.53
N TYR A 175 18.76 3.61 6.40
CA TYR A 175 17.69 3.47 7.37
C TYR A 175 16.69 2.38 6.97
N GLY A 176 16.11 1.71 7.95
CA GLY A 176 15.11 0.68 7.78
C GLY A 176 15.35 -0.56 8.62
N SER A 177 14.94 -1.73 8.12
CA SER A 177 15.02 -2.97 8.87
C SER A 177 15.14 -4.21 8.00
N VAL A 178 15.77 -5.25 8.55
CA VAL A 178 15.77 -6.59 7.95
C VAL A 178 14.57 -7.34 8.51
N TYR A 179 13.61 -7.67 7.64
CA TYR A 179 12.40 -8.40 8.02
C TYR A 179 12.67 -9.91 8.12
N LYS A 180 13.45 -10.45 7.18
CA LYS A 180 13.80 -11.86 7.13
C LYS A 180 15.23 -12.03 6.64
N THR A 181 15.97 -12.95 7.25
CA THR A 181 17.30 -13.34 6.75
C THR A 181 17.61 -14.79 7.12
N ASN A 182 18.15 -15.53 6.17
CA ASN A 182 18.77 -16.83 6.36
C ASN A 182 19.81 -17.06 5.26
N SER A 183 20.42 -18.25 5.20
CA SER A 183 21.47 -18.57 4.23
C SER A 183 21.05 -18.46 2.75
N ARG A 184 19.74 -18.49 2.46
CA ARG A 184 19.15 -18.51 1.11
C ARG A 184 18.26 -17.32 0.78
N GLU A 185 17.84 -16.53 1.76
CA GLU A 185 16.93 -15.42 1.52
C GLU A 185 17.22 -14.24 2.44
N ILE A 186 17.07 -13.03 1.91
CA ILE A 186 17.01 -11.80 2.69
C ILE A 186 15.88 -10.91 2.17
N ASP A 187 15.16 -10.29 3.11
CA ASP A 187 14.07 -9.35 2.89
C ASP A 187 14.32 -8.10 3.74
N VAL A 188 14.45 -6.95 3.09
CA VAL A 188 14.89 -5.69 3.69
C VAL A 188 13.96 -4.56 3.28
N TYR A 189 13.49 -3.80 4.27
CA TYR A 189 12.85 -2.51 4.05
C TYR A 189 13.90 -1.41 4.22
N VAL A 190 14.07 -0.58 3.19
CA VAL A 190 14.94 0.59 3.17
C VAL A 190 14.07 1.84 3.17
N GLU A 191 14.05 2.52 4.31
CA GLU A 191 13.27 3.73 4.54
C GLU A 191 13.96 4.97 3.98
N ASN A 192 13.21 6.05 3.76
CA ASN A 192 13.69 7.32 3.23
C ASN A 192 14.41 7.23 1.87
N THR A 193 13.98 6.30 1.02
CA THR A 193 14.43 6.15 -0.36
C THR A 193 13.50 6.96 -1.27
N SER A 194 14.00 7.98 -1.96
CA SER A 194 13.16 8.69 -2.96
C SER A 194 12.87 7.82 -4.18
N LYS A 195 11.91 8.24 -5.00
CA LYS A 195 11.58 7.55 -6.26
C LYS A 195 12.80 7.46 -7.19
N GLU A 196 13.58 8.54 -7.28
CA GLU A 196 14.81 8.61 -8.06
C GLU A 196 15.88 7.67 -7.49
N GLU A 197 16.01 7.59 -6.16
CA GLU A 197 16.97 6.70 -5.50
C GLU A 197 16.60 5.22 -5.68
N TYR A 198 15.31 4.89 -5.74
CA TYR A 198 14.85 3.57 -6.14
C TYR A 198 15.24 3.25 -7.59
N ILE A 199 15.04 4.17 -8.53
CA ILE A 199 15.44 3.98 -9.94
C ILE A 199 16.96 3.77 -10.02
N GLU A 200 17.75 4.58 -9.31
CA GLU A 200 19.20 4.41 -9.22
C GLU A 200 19.58 3.04 -8.65
N TYR A 201 18.87 2.56 -7.62
CA TYR A 201 19.10 1.25 -7.03
C TYR A 201 18.80 0.11 -8.01
N VAL A 202 17.71 0.20 -8.78
CA VAL A 202 17.37 -0.76 -9.84
C VAL A 202 18.49 -0.84 -10.88
N GLU A 203 19.06 0.29 -11.30
CA GLU A 203 20.20 0.28 -12.22
C GLU A 203 21.46 -0.34 -11.58
N LYS A 204 21.71 -0.10 -10.29
CA LYS A 204 22.78 -0.80 -9.56
C LYS A 204 22.56 -2.32 -9.53
N CYS A 205 21.33 -2.80 -9.38
CA CYS A 205 21.02 -4.23 -9.46
C CYS A 205 21.38 -4.80 -10.83
N LYS A 206 20.99 -4.11 -11.92
CA LYS A 206 21.31 -4.54 -13.29
C LYS A 206 22.82 -4.60 -13.53
N LEU A 207 23.55 -3.55 -13.13
CA LEU A 207 25.01 -3.49 -13.23
C LEU A 207 25.73 -4.55 -12.38
N SER A 208 25.12 -4.96 -11.27
CA SER A 208 25.62 -6.04 -10.40
C SER A 208 25.31 -7.45 -10.92
N GLY A 209 24.73 -7.56 -12.12
CA GLY A 209 24.49 -8.84 -12.80
C GLY A 209 23.05 -9.35 -12.72
N TYR A 210 22.14 -8.67 -12.02
CA TYR A 210 20.71 -9.01 -12.05
C TYR A 210 20.05 -8.46 -13.32
N ASN A 211 20.38 -9.02 -14.47
CA ASN A 211 19.96 -8.53 -15.77
C ASN A 211 19.33 -9.60 -16.67
N ILE A 212 19.01 -10.77 -16.11
CA ILE A 212 18.37 -11.89 -16.83
C ILE A 212 16.90 -11.98 -16.40
N ARG A 213 15.99 -12.29 -17.36
CA ARG A 213 14.54 -12.42 -17.13
C ARG A 213 13.96 -11.22 -16.36
N ILE A 214 14.25 -10.02 -16.86
CA ILE A 214 13.81 -8.78 -16.23
C ILE A 214 12.29 -8.64 -16.36
N GLU A 215 11.64 -8.44 -15.23
CA GLU A 215 10.26 -7.96 -15.11
C GLU A 215 10.30 -6.59 -14.45
N GLN A 216 9.83 -5.55 -15.13
CA GLN A 216 9.88 -4.18 -14.60
C GLN A 216 8.57 -3.43 -14.84
N THR A 217 8.06 -2.79 -13.80
CA THR A 217 7.01 -1.78 -13.85
C THR A 217 7.54 -0.50 -13.20
N GLU A 218 6.69 0.53 -13.10
CA GLU A 218 7.06 1.78 -12.44
C GLU A 218 7.56 1.55 -10.99
N ASN A 219 6.90 0.69 -10.22
CA ASN A 219 7.15 0.49 -8.79
C ASN A 219 7.74 -0.89 -8.46
N LYS A 220 8.07 -1.71 -9.46
CA LYS A 220 8.61 -3.05 -9.24
C LYS A 220 9.70 -3.37 -10.25
N PHE A 221 10.73 -4.06 -9.78
CA PHE A 221 11.78 -4.65 -10.59
C PHE A 221 12.03 -6.06 -10.08
N ALA A 222 12.13 -7.03 -10.97
CA ALA A 222 12.57 -8.37 -10.65
C ALA A 222 13.51 -8.88 -11.75
N ALA A 223 14.55 -9.59 -11.36
CA ALA A 223 15.52 -10.14 -12.30
C ALA A 223 16.29 -11.30 -11.67
N GLN A 224 17.08 -11.98 -12.50
CA GLN A 224 17.97 -13.05 -12.11
C GLN A 224 19.43 -12.69 -12.44
N ASP A 225 20.35 -13.24 -11.67
CA ASP A 225 21.77 -13.28 -12.03
C ASP A 225 22.11 -14.54 -12.85
N THR A 226 23.35 -14.64 -13.32
CA THR A 226 23.85 -15.79 -14.11
C THR A 226 23.86 -17.11 -13.34
N LYS A 227 23.84 -17.06 -12.00
CA LYS A 227 23.75 -18.24 -11.12
C LYS A 227 22.29 -18.66 -10.89
N GLY A 228 21.33 -17.86 -11.35
CA GLY A 228 19.89 -18.05 -11.19
C GLY A 228 19.37 -17.59 -9.82
N ASN A 229 20.14 -16.80 -9.07
CA ASN A 229 19.63 -16.10 -7.89
C ASN A 229 18.67 -15.03 -8.36
N THR A 230 17.62 -14.77 -7.57
CA THR A 230 16.59 -13.80 -7.94
C THR A 230 16.65 -12.60 -7.02
N ILE A 231 16.41 -11.41 -7.57
CA ILE A 231 16.18 -10.18 -6.82
C ILE A 231 14.82 -9.62 -7.20
N LYS A 232 14.10 -9.09 -6.22
CA LYS A 232 12.88 -8.30 -6.38
C LYS A 232 13.05 -7.01 -5.58
N VAL A 233 12.84 -5.88 -6.23
CA VAL A 233 12.86 -4.56 -5.61
C VAL A 233 11.50 -3.93 -5.83
N LYS A 234 10.87 -3.42 -4.77
CA LYS A 234 9.57 -2.72 -4.87
C LYS A 234 9.68 -1.35 -4.22
N TYR A 235 9.13 -0.35 -4.89
CA TYR A 235 8.90 0.96 -4.31
C TYR A 235 7.49 1.05 -3.76
N GLN A 236 7.35 1.51 -2.53
CA GLN A 236 6.08 1.80 -1.87
C GLN A 236 5.99 3.30 -1.60
N SER A 237 4.75 3.79 -1.48
CA SER A 237 4.49 5.18 -1.09
C SER A 237 5.15 5.51 0.25
N GLY A 238 5.57 6.75 0.44
CA GLY A 238 6.24 7.16 1.67
C GLY A 238 7.72 6.79 1.66
N ARG A 239 8.34 6.88 0.48
CA ARG A 239 9.79 6.76 0.31
C ARG A 239 10.35 5.45 0.88
N GLU A 240 9.65 4.34 0.69
CA GLU A 240 10.05 3.02 1.18
C GLU A 240 10.38 2.09 0.02
N MET A 241 11.52 1.42 0.12
CA MET A 241 11.95 0.42 -0.86
C MET A 241 12.12 -0.94 -0.18
N GLU A 242 11.40 -1.95 -0.66
CA GLU A 242 11.56 -3.34 -0.24
C GLU A 242 12.53 -4.06 -1.19
N ILE A 243 13.51 -4.77 -0.66
CA ILE A 243 14.48 -5.57 -1.41
C ILE A 243 14.40 -7.01 -0.92
N ILE A 244 14.05 -7.93 -1.81
CA ILE A 244 14.01 -9.36 -1.56
C ILE A 244 15.03 -10.03 -2.48
N LEU A 245 15.99 -10.76 -1.90
CA LEU A 245 16.95 -11.57 -2.66
C LEU A 245 16.84 -13.02 -2.20
N GLN A 246 16.74 -13.93 -3.17
CA GLN A 246 16.66 -15.37 -2.94
C GLN A 246 17.72 -16.09 -3.77
N LYS A 247 18.56 -16.90 -3.11
CA LYS A 247 19.50 -17.79 -3.77
C LYS A 247 18.77 -18.90 -4.52
N ARG A 248 19.31 -19.30 -5.67
CA ARG A 248 18.83 -20.48 -6.38
C ARG A 248 18.93 -21.71 -5.48
N VAL A 249 17.90 -22.55 -5.49
CA VAL A 249 17.97 -23.90 -4.92
C VAL A 249 18.46 -24.85 -6.02
N THR A 250 19.67 -25.38 -5.87
CA THR A 250 20.14 -26.51 -6.67
C THR A 250 19.50 -27.78 -6.09
N ILE A 251 18.56 -28.38 -6.80
CA ILE A 251 18.13 -29.74 -6.48
C ILE A 251 19.23 -30.65 -7.02
N THR A 252 20.12 -31.11 -6.16
CA THR A 252 21.00 -32.21 -6.51
C THR A 252 20.14 -33.47 -6.53
N SER A 253 19.81 -33.98 -7.71
CA SER A 253 19.13 -35.26 -7.89
C SER A 253 20.07 -36.42 -7.55
N SER A 254 20.50 -36.53 -6.30
CA SER A 254 21.17 -37.72 -5.77
C SER A 254 20.19 -38.44 -4.87
N ASN A 255 19.36 -39.31 -5.47
CA ASN A 255 18.72 -40.49 -4.88
C ASN A 255 17.79 -41.15 -5.92
N ASN A 256 18.35 -41.83 -6.93
CA ASN A 256 17.61 -42.80 -7.75
C ASN A 256 18.54 -43.84 -8.43
N VAL A 257 19.62 -44.24 -7.76
CA VAL A 257 20.44 -45.39 -8.17
C VAL A 257 20.60 -46.34 -6.99
N GLU A 258 19.50 -46.87 -6.46
CA GLU A 258 19.58 -48.00 -5.51
C GLU A 258 18.36 -48.93 -5.53
N LYS A 259 17.53 -48.89 -6.58
CA LYS A 259 16.35 -49.77 -6.70
C LYS A 259 16.23 -50.59 -7.99
N GLN A 260 17.35 -50.81 -8.69
CA GLN A 260 17.39 -51.69 -9.88
C GLN A 260 18.44 -52.81 -9.80
N VAL A 261 18.95 -53.14 -8.61
CA VAL A 261 19.77 -54.34 -8.39
C VAL A 261 19.24 -55.11 -7.18
N ASN A 262 18.02 -55.64 -7.30
CA ASN A 262 17.53 -56.74 -6.45
C ASN A 262 16.27 -57.38 -7.04
N LYS A 263 16.32 -57.67 -8.34
CA LYS A 263 15.34 -58.55 -9.00
C LYS A 263 16.01 -59.45 -10.02
N ILE A 264 17.11 -60.09 -9.62
CA ILE A 264 17.58 -61.30 -10.28
C ILE A 264 17.82 -62.36 -9.20
N SER A 265 17.13 -63.48 -9.41
CA SER A 265 17.32 -64.80 -8.81
C SER A 265 16.34 -65.25 -7.72
N THR A 266 15.99 -66.53 -7.86
CA THR A 266 15.18 -67.45 -7.05
C THR A 266 13.68 -67.47 -7.38
N ASN A 267 13.04 -68.56 -7.84
CA ASN A 267 13.41 -69.98 -7.89
C ASN A 267 12.65 -70.79 -8.95
N ASN A 268 13.32 -71.84 -9.42
CA ASN A 268 12.80 -73.02 -10.10
C ASN A 268 11.69 -73.72 -9.29
N THR A 269 10.67 -74.26 -9.97
CA THR A 269 10.26 -75.67 -9.95
C THR A 269 9.47 -75.96 -11.22
#